data_AF-A0A2V1IVV2-F1
#
_entry.id   AF-A0A2V1IVV2-F1
#
_cell.length_a   1.000
_cell.length_b   1.000
_cell.length_c   1.000
_cell.angle_alpha   90.00
_cell.angle_beta   90.00
_cell.angle_gamma   90.00
#
_symmetry.space_group_name_H-M   'P 1'
#
loop_
_entity.id
_entity.type
_entity.pdbx_description
1 polymer ?
#
loop_
_entity_poly.entity_id
_entity_poly.type
_entity_poly.pdbx_seq_one_letter_code
_entity_poly.pdbx_strand_id
1 'polypeptide(L)'
;MQPDDPSTSAGSDLSVVCRRDDYSASRIARACEDVDAQLLALSVGRRGGDCDDGTLHVDLHIDLADATAAARSLERYGYRVVDIRHEGGVPAADGLSERIDGLLALLNV
;
A
#
# COMPACT_ATOMS: atom_id res chain seq x y z
N MET A 1 22.98 20.12 -4.66
CA MET A 1 21.60 20.55 -4.36
C MET A 1 20.72 19.83 -5.36
N GLN A 2 20.24 18.65 -4.96
CA GLN A 2 19.38 17.79 -5.79
C GLN A 2 18.02 18.50 -5.88
N PRO A 3 17.36 18.54 -7.06
CA PRO A 3 16.08 19.22 -7.18
C PRO A 3 15.04 18.45 -6.36
N ASP A 4 14.32 19.16 -5.49
CA ASP A 4 13.10 18.66 -4.85
C ASP A 4 12.12 18.22 -5.94
N ASP A 5 11.85 16.91 -6.02
CA ASP A 5 10.88 16.33 -6.94
C ASP A 5 9.47 16.68 -6.46
N PRO A 6 8.71 17.55 -7.17
CA PRO A 6 7.49 18.11 -6.63
C PRO A 6 6.30 17.20 -6.94
N SER A 7 6.15 16.04 -6.28
CA SER A 7 4.88 15.27 -6.33
C SER A 7 4.69 14.09 -5.36
N THR A 8 5.69 13.65 -4.59
CA THR A 8 5.39 12.64 -3.55
C THR A 8 4.71 13.38 -2.42
N SER A 9 3.38 13.31 -2.34
CA SER A 9 2.65 13.72 -1.15
C SER A 9 3.34 13.05 0.05
N ALA A 10 3.85 13.86 0.98
CA ALA A 10 4.34 13.36 2.25
C ALA A 10 3.26 12.44 2.85
N GLY A 11 3.64 11.23 3.25
CA GLY A 11 2.67 10.20 3.60
C GLY A 11 3.23 8.78 3.58
N SER A 12 2.40 7.86 4.04
CA SER A 12 2.71 6.43 4.13
C SER A 12 1.80 5.61 3.21
N ASP A 13 2.30 4.47 2.75
CA ASP A 13 1.53 3.51 1.97
C ASP A 13 1.17 2.29 2.81
N LEU A 14 -0.04 1.77 2.62
CA LEU A 14 -0.46 0.49 3.18
C LEU A 14 -1.03 -0.39 2.09
N SER A 15 -0.76 -1.69 2.16
CA SER A 15 -1.47 -2.70 1.39
C SER A 15 -2.29 -3.56 2.33
N VAL A 16 -3.57 -3.73 2.02
CA VAL A 16 -4.46 -4.65 2.73
C VAL A 16 -5.10 -5.63 1.77
N VAL A 17 -5.60 -6.72 2.34
CA VAL A 17 -6.37 -7.72 1.62
C VAL A 17 -7.68 -8.02 2.32
N CYS A 18 -8.71 -8.31 1.54
CA CYS A 18 -10.03 -8.74 2.02
C CYS A 18 -10.71 -9.62 0.98
N ARG A 19 -11.78 -10.32 1.36
CA ARG A 19 -12.63 -10.99 0.39
C ARG A 19 -13.40 -9.94 -0.42
N ARG A 20 -13.74 -10.29 -1.66
CA ARG A 20 -14.54 -9.42 -2.52
C ARG A 20 -15.86 -8.95 -1.90
N ASP A 21 -16.53 -9.83 -1.16
CA ASP A 21 -17.83 -9.52 -0.52
C ASP A 21 -17.67 -8.63 0.73
N ASP A 22 -16.47 -8.62 1.33
CA ASP A 22 -16.14 -7.80 2.50
C ASP A 22 -15.55 -6.43 2.13
N TYR A 23 -15.25 -6.21 0.84
CA TYR A 23 -14.69 -4.96 0.36
C TYR A 23 -15.68 -3.81 0.48
N SER A 24 -15.22 -2.70 1.06
CA SER A 24 -15.98 -1.46 1.18
C SER A 24 -15.02 -0.27 1.28
N ALA A 25 -14.98 0.56 0.24
CA ALA A 25 -14.14 1.76 0.23
C ALA A 25 -14.51 2.73 1.37
N SER A 26 -15.80 2.87 1.68
CA SER A 26 -16.27 3.73 2.77
C SER A 26 -15.87 3.21 4.14
N ARG A 27 -15.89 1.89 4.35
CA ARG A 27 -15.40 1.28 5.60
C ARG A 27 -13.89 1.45 5.76
N ILE A 28 -13.13 1.33 4.68
CA ILE A 28 -11.68 1.60 4.67
C ILE A 28 -11.40 3.05 5.03
N ALA A 29 -12.06 4.01 4.35
CA ALA A 29 -11.92 5.42 4.65
C ALA A 29 -12.24 5.72 6.12
N ARG A 30 -13.32 5.11 6.64
CA ARG A 30 -13.70 5.26 8.05
C ARG A 30 -12.64 4.72 9.02
N ALA A 31 -12.04 3.57 8.70
CA ALA A 31 -10.98 3.00 9.53
C ALA A 31 -9.74 3.91 9.60
N CYS A 32 -9.41 4.60 8.51
CA CYS A 32 -8.36 5.63 8.48
C CYS A 32 -8.77 6.87 9.30
N GLU A 33 -9.98 7.38 9.12
CA GLU A 33 -10.49 8.55 9.85
C GLU A 33 -10.56 8.34 11.37
N ASP A 34 -10.85 7.12 11.82
CA ASP A 34 -10.93 6.76 13.26
C ASP A 34 -9.59 6.92 14.01
N VAL A 35 -8.48 7.07 13.28
CA VAL A 35 -7.14 7.37 13.84
C VAL A 35 -6.59 8.72 13.36
N ASP A 36 -7.48 9.61 12.92
CA ASP A 36 -7.15 10.93 12.40
C ASP A 36 -6.26 10.91 11.14
N ALA A 37 -6.26 9.81 10.37
CA ALA A 37 -5.55 9.71 9.09
C ALA A 37 -6.46 10.09 7.92
N GLN A 38 -5.96 10.91 7.00
CA GLN A 38 -6.65 11.23 5.74
C GLN A 38 -6.24 10.24 4.65
N LEU A 39 -7.24 9.66 3.99
CA LEU A 39 -7.03 8.79 2.83
C LEU A 39 -6.84 9.64 1.57
N LEU A 40 -5.61 9.72 1.10
CA LEU A 40 -5.19 10.52 -0.06
C LEU A 40 -5.35 9.77 -1.38
N ALA A 41 -5.12 8.46 -1.37
CA ALA A 41 -5.28 7.61 -2.55
C ALA A 41 -5.77 6.21 -2.16
N LEU A 42 -6.54 5.59 -3.05
CA LEU A 42 -6.96 4.20 -2.91
C LEU A 42 -6.99 3.56 -4.29
N SER A 43 -6.38 2.39 -4.41
CA SER A 43 -6.46 1.58 -5.61
C SER A 43 -6.80 0.14 -5.25
N VAL A 44 -7.62 -0.49 -6.09
CA VAL A 44 -8.01 -1.88 -5.93
C VAL A 44 -7.43 -2.66 -7.08
N GLY A 45 -6.63 -3.67 -6.74
CA GLY A 45 -5.97 -4.53 -7.70
C GLY A 45 -6.24 -6.00 -7.41
N ARG A 46 -5.98 -6.83 -8.42
CA ARG A 46 -5.73 -8.26 -8.23
C ARG A 46 -4.23 -8.47 -8.40
N ARG A 47 -3.54 -8.97 -7.36
CA ARG A 47 -2.12 -9.32 -7.46
C ARG A 47 -2.04 -10.77 -7.92
N GLY A 48 -1.35 -11.00 -9.06
CA GLY A 48 -1.30 -12.31 -9.71
C GLY A 48 -0.72 -13.39 -8.81
N GLY A 49 -1.47 -14.48 -8.62
CA GLY A 49 -1.18 -15.57 -7.69
C GLY A 49 -2.42 -15.97 -6.88
N ASP A 50 -3.22 -14.99 -6.46
CA ASP A 50 -4.48 -15.15 -5.69
C ASP A 50 -5.72 -15.34 -6.56
N CYS A 51 -5.53 -15.80 -7.81
CA CYS A 51 -6.55 -15.82 -8.84
C CYS A 51 -7.74 -16.76 -8.54
N ASP A 52 -7.64 -17.59 -7.51
CA ASP A 52 -8.64 -18.62 -7.15
C ASP A 52 -9.43 -18.31 -5.86
N ASP A 53 -8.93 -17.44 -4.97
CA ASP A 53 -9.48 -17.30 -3.60
C ASP A 53 -10.48 -16.13 -3.41
N GLY A 54 -10.79 -15.38 -4.46
CA GLY A 54 -11.73 -14.25 -4.36
C GLY A 54 -11.24 -13.09 -3.49
N THR A 55 -9.93 -13.04 -3.22
CA THR A 55 -9.27 -11.99 -2.44
C THR A 55 -9.01 -10.76 -3.31
N LEU A 56 -9.26 -9.58 -2.75
CA LEU A 56 -8.92 -8.28 -3.31
C LEU A 56 -7.72 -7.70 -2.57
N HIS A 57 -6.78 -7.16 -3.34
CA HIS A 57 -5.71 -6.32 -2.83
C HIS A 57 -6.13 -4.86 -2.94
N VAL A 58 -5.94 -4.11 -1.86
CA VAL A 58 -6.22 -2.67 -1.81
C VAL A 58 -4.97 -1.97 -1.32
N ASP A 59 -4.47 -1.04 -2.13
CA ASP A 59 -3.33 -0.20 -1.80
C ASP A 59 -3.84 1.20 -1.43
N LEU A 60 -3.35 1.74 -0.31
CA LEU A 60 -3.80 2.97 0.32
C LEU A 60 -2.66 3.98 0.46
N HIS A 61 -2.94 5.20 -0.02
CA HIS A 61 -2.26 6.48 0.21
C HIS A 61 -2.69 7.20 1.49
N ILE A 62 -1.91 7.39 2.56
CA ILE A 62 -2.35 8.22 3.72
C ILE A 62 -1.38 9.36 4.06
N ASP A 63 -1.89 10.43 4.67
CA ASP A 63 -1.12 11.64 5.03
C ASP A 63 -0.21 11.50 6.26
N LEU A 64 -0.35 10.40 7.02
CA LEU A 64 0.48 10.14 8.19
C LEU A 64 1.87 9.64 7.81
N ALA A 65 2.90 10.12 8.51
CA ALA A 65 4.26 9.59 8.43
C ALA A 65 4.39 8.18 9.06
N ASP A 66 3.59 7.88 10.09
CA ASP A 66 3.52 6.56 10.72
C ASP A 66 2.14 5.92 10.51
N ALA A 67 2.09 4.95 9.60
CA ALA A 67 0.91 4.15 9.28
C ALA A 67 0.51 3.08 10.32
N THR A 68 1.25 2.90 11.42
CA THR A 68 1.00 1.81 12.38
C THR A 68 -0.38 1.89 13.02
N ALA A 69 -0.86 3.09 13.35
CA ALA A 69 -2.18 3.29 13.92
C ALA A 69 -3.29 2.94 12.91
N ALA A 70 -3.14 3.37 11.66
CA ALA A 70 -4.06 3.08 10.57
C ALA A 70 -4.11 1.57 10.27
N ALA A 71 -2.95 0.89 10.25
CA ALA A 71 -2.86 -0.56 10.07
C ALA A 71 -3.68 -1.31 11.14
N ARG A 72 -3.48 -0.99 12.43
CA ARG A 72 -4.25 -1.59 13.53
C ARG A 72 -5.75 -1.30 13.42
N SER A 73 -6.11 -0.09 12.99
CA SER A 73 -7.51 0.27 12.78
C SER A 73 -8.13 -0.58 11.67
N LEU A 74 -7.47 -0.71 10.52
CA LEU A 74 -7.90 -1.53 9.40
C LEU A 74 -8.09 -3.01 9.80
N GLU A 75 -7.20 -3.55 10.63
CA GLU A 75 -7.35 -4.90 11.20
C GLU A 75 -8.60 -5.06 12.06
N ARG A 76 -8.92 -4.08 12.91
CA ARG A 76 -10.17 -4.10 13.72
C ARG A 76 -11.43 -4.08 12.85
N TYR A 77 -11.35 -3.46 11.68
CA TYR A 77 -12.46 -3.43 10.71
C TYR A 77 -12.55 -4.69 9.84
N GLY A 78 -11.64 -5.66 10.02
CA GLY A 78 -11.65 -6.95 9.34
C GLY A 78 -10.80 -7.01 8.07
N TYR A 79 -9.97 -6.00 7.80
CA TYR A 79 -8.99 -6.03 6.71
C TYR A 79 -7.69 -6.65 7.20
N ARG A 80 -7.05 -7.49 6.40
CA ARG A 80 -5.72 -8.01 6.75
C ARG A 80 -4.65 -7.12 6.14
N VAL A 81 -3.81 -6.50 6.96
CA VAL A 81 -2.66 -5.71 6.47
C VAL A 81 -1.57 -6.66 6.00
N VAL A 82 -1.01 -6.41 4.83
CA VAL A 82 0.03 -7.26 4.20
C VAL A 82 1.32 -6.52 3.92
N ASP A 83 1.27 -5.20 3.81
CA ASP A 83 2.46 -4.36 3.62
C ASP A 83 2.23 -2.98 4.25
N ILE A 84 3.29 -2.39 4.79
CA ILE A 84 3.30 -1.03 5.37
C ILE A 84 4.60 -0.37 4.96
N ARG A 85 4.51 0.81 4.35
CA ARG A 85 5.65 1.67 4.03
C ARG A 85 5.44 3.03 4.68
N HIS A 86 6.29 3.36 5.64
CA HIS A 86 6.30 4.66 6.30
C HIS A 86 6.90 5.74 5.39
N GLU A 87 6.53 6.98 5.61
CA GLU A 87 7.20 8.12 4.97
C GLU A 87 8.70 8.08 5.26
N GLY A 88 9.53 8.18 4.21
CA GLY A 88 10.99 8.10 4.33
C GLY A 88 11.52 6.72 4.71
N GLY A 89 10.67 5.70 4.80
CA GLY A 89 11.07 4.31 4.99
C GLY A 89 11.83 3.81 3.78
N VAL A 90 13.05 3.33 3.98
CA VAL A 90 13.80 2.64 2.93
C VAL A 90 13.00 1.38 2.58
N PRO A 91 12.56 1.18 1.32
CA PRO A 91 11.92 -0.08 0.94
C PRO A 91 12.90 -1.21 1.27
N ALA A 92 12.44 -2.25 1.95
CA ALA A 92 13.23 -3.45 2.14
C ALA A 92 13.70 -3.89 0.74
N ALA A 93 15.01 -3.78 0.48
CA ALA A 93 15.60 -3.88 -0.85
C ALA A 93 15.50 -5.30 -1.46
N ASP A 94 14.91 -6.23 -0.72
CA ASP A 94 14.80 -7.63 -1.09
C ASP A 94 13.80 -7.80 -2.24
N GLY A 95 14.35 -7.99 -3.44
CA GLY A 95 13.63 -8.32 -4.67
C GLY A 95 13.47 -7.16 -5.67
N LEU A 96 13.74 -5.91 -5.28
CA LEU A 96 13.73 -4.78 -6.22
C LEU A 96 14.96 -4.80 -7.11
N SER A 97 16.15 -4.97 -6.54
CA SER A 97 17.40 -5.08 -7.28
C SER A 97 17.38 -6.27 -8.23
N GLU A 98 16.89 -7.42 -7.79
CA GLU A 98 16.81 -8.64 -8.61
C GLU A 98 15.83 -8.48 -9.80
N ARG A 99 14.72 -7.75 -9.61
CA ARG A 99 13.80 -7.41 -10.71
C ARG A 99 14.38 -6.36 -11.67
N ILE A 100 15.11 -5.38 -11.16
CA ILE A 100 15.79 -4.37 -11.98
C ILE A 100 16.89 -5.03 -12.82
N ASP A 101 17.71 -5.88 -12.21
CA ASP A 101 18.77 -6.64 -12.90
C ASP A 101 18.19 -7.54 -14.00
N GLY A 102 17.07 -8.22 -13.72
CA GLY A 102 16.35 -9.02 -14.71
C GLY A 102 15.80 -8.19 -15.88
N LEU A 103 15.31 -6.97 -15.62
CA LEU A 103 14.83 -6.05 -16.66
C LEU A 103 15.99 -5.50 -17.51
N LEU A 104 17.11 -5.13 -16.89
CA LEU A 104 18.29 -4.65 -17.60
C LEU A 104 18.89 -5.74 -18.51
N ALA A 105 18.87 -7.00 -18.08
CA ALA A 105 19.30 -8.14 -18.90
C ALA A 105 18.44 -8.33 -20.17
N LEU A 106 17.14 -7.99 -20.11
CA LEU A 106 16.23 -8.09 -21.26
C LEU A 106 16.37 -6.92 -22.25
N LEU A 107 16.82 -5.76 -21.77
CA LEU A 107 16.95 -4.53 -22.58
C LEU A 107 18.30 -4.42 -23.30
N ASN A 108 19.31 -5.17 -22.88
CA ASN A 108 20.67 -5.09 -23.41
C ASN A 108 20.95 -6.09 -24.56
N VAL A 109 19.95 -6.34 -25.42
CA VAL A 109 20.04 -7.21 -26.60
C VAL A 109 20.56 -6.47 -27.84
#